data_AF-A0A9Q2L425-F1
#
_entry.id   AF-A0A9Q2L425-F1
#
_cell.length_a   1.000
_cell.length_b   1.000
_cell.length_c   1.000
_cell.angle_alpha   90.00
_cell.angle_beta   90.00
_cell.angle_gamma   90.00
#
_symmetry.space_group_name_H-M   'P 1'
#
loop_
_entity.id
_entity.type
_entity.pdbx_description
1 polymer ?
#
loop_
_entity_poly.entity_id
_entity_poly.type
_entity_poly.pdbx_seq_one_letter_code
_entity_poly.pdbx_strand_id
1 'polypeptide(L)'
;MINKINKKTIAIIIIIGLIALLFTFFKSHTTKLSKDDAIEMDGYKISYNENPGEYQGQLRIPMRVENLKNIDNPINPDKTFKLIADGKEAEMESFSNDSKYVNGTSFSPRMTVSLDIVYKIKGNPKSYKLQIHDRKLLKDKVYEYDITSDISKVN
;
A
#
# COMPACT_ATOMS: atom_id res chain seq x y z
N MET A 1 16.74 53.43 9.34
CA MET A 1 16.05 53.32 8.04
C MET A 1 15.26 52.02 8.04
N ILE A 2 13.98 52.07 8.43
CA ILE A 2 13.17 50.84 8.65
C ILE A 2 12.57 50.41 7.31
N ASN A 3 12.96 49.22 6.87
CA ASN A 3 12.62 48.65 5.58
C ASN A 3 11.10 48.41 5.52
N LYS A 4 10.40 49.13 4.62
CA LYS A 4 8.95 49.08 4.48
C LYS A 4 8.59 47.80 3.72
N ILE A 5 8.54 46.66 4.41
CA ILE A 5 8.18 45.39 3.79
C ILE A 5 6.78 45.54 3.18
N ASN A 6 6.68 45.35 1.87
CA ASN A 6 5.44 45.46 1.13
C ASN A 6 4.43 44.40 1.64
N LYS A 7 3.18 44.79 1.86
CA LYS A 7 2.10 43.87 2.27
C LYS A 7 2.00 42.64 1.37
N LYS A 8 2.30 42.78 0.07
CA LYS A 8 2.37 41.66 -0.89
C LYS A 8 3.49 40.66 -0.54
N THR A 9 4.66 41.15 -0.14
CA THR A 9 5.80 40.33 0.27
C THR A 9 5.49 39.55 1.56
N ILE A 10 4.80 40.18 2.51
CA ILE A 10 4.35 39.51 3.75
C ILE A 10 3.36 38.39 3.42
N ALA A 11 2.38 38.65 2.55
CA ALA A 11 1.40 37.64 2.14
C ALA A 11 2.06 36.43 1.45
N ILE A 12 3.05 36.65 0.58
CA ILE A 12 3.79 35.57 -0.09
C ILE A 12 4.56 34.72 0.94
N ILE A 13 5.24 35.33 1.90
CA ILE A 13 5.97 34.61 2.95
C ILE A 13 5.01 33.74 3.78
N ILE A 14 3.82 34.25 4.10
CA ILE A 14 2.80 33.48 4.85
C ILE A 14 2.31 32.28 4.03
N ILE A 15 2.05 32.46 2.73
CA ILE A 15 1.59 31.37 1.85
C ILE A 15 2.67 30.28 1.73
N ILE A 16 3.93 30.66 1.50
CA ILE A 16 5.05 29.71 1.42
C ILE A 16 5.23 28.98 2.76
N GLY A 17 5.12 29.71 3.88
CA GLY A 17 5.15 29.11 5.21
C GLY A 17 4.04 28.10 5.45
N LEU A 18 2.81 28.40 5.01
CA LEU A 18 1.67 27.48 5.07
C LEU A 18 1.88 26.25 4.19
N ILE A 19 2.39 26.41 2.97
CA ILE A 19 2.70 25.31 2.06
C ILE A 19 3.79 24.42 2.67
N ALA A 20 4.86 24.99 3.20
CA ALA A 20 5.94 24.24 3.85
C ALA A 20 5.46 23.49 5.11
N LEU A 21 4.60 24.12 5.91
CA LEU A 21 3.97 23.48 7.07
C LEU A 21 3.07 22.32 6.64
N LEU A 22 2.29 22.51 5.59
CA LEU A 22 1.48 21.44 4.99
C LEU A 22 2.38 20.27 4.55
N PHE A 23 3.50 20.53 3.86
CA PHE A 23 4.44 19.49 3.45
C PHE A 23 5.03 18.68 4.61
N THR A 24 5.27 19.27 5.79
CA THR A 24 5.77 18.51 6.95
C THR A 24 4.68 17.65 7.59
N PHE A 25 3.42 18.11 7.61
CA PHE A 25 2.27 17.32 8.06
C PHE A 25 1.91 16.17 7.10
N PHE A 26 2.25 16.29 5.82
CA PHE A 26 1.94 15.31 4.77
C PHE A 26 3.04 14.28 4.49
N LYS A 27 4.10 14.23 5.31
CA LYS A 27 5.13 13.20 5.16
C LYS A 27 4.49 11.81 5.37
N SER A 28 4.57 10.95 4.35
CA SER A 28 4.07 9.57 4.45
C SER A 28 4.79 8.85 5.60
N HIS A 29 4.00 8.22 6.47
CA HIS A 29 4.51 7.42 7.56
C HIS A 29 4.45 5.95 7.17
N THR A 30 5.61 5.35 6.95
CA THR A 30 5.76 3.91 6.77
C THR A 30 5.85 3.23 8.13
N THR A 31 4.91 2.33 8.41
CA THR A 31 4.92 1.42 9.57
C THR A 31 5.45 0.07 9.11
N LYS A 32 6.58 -0.37 9.65
CA LYS A 32 7.11 -1.70 9.37
C LYS A 32 6.31 -2.75 10.13
N LEU A 33 6.05 -3.88 9.48
CA LEU A 33 5.30 -4.99 10.03
C LEU A 33 6.14 -6.26 10.05
N SER A 34 5.84 -7.08 11.04
CA SER A 34 6.29 -8.45 11.22
C SER A 34 5.36 -9.40 10.45
N LYS A 35 5.82 -10.60 10.10
CA LYS A 35 5.03 -11.59 9.34
C LYS A 35 3.67 -11.92 9.96
N ASP A 36 3.62 -12.00 11.29
CA ASP A 36 2.42 -12.38 12.03
C ASP A 36 1.50 -11.19 12.33
N ASP A 37 1.90 -9.98 11.93
CA ASP A 37 1.07 -8.79 12.13
C ASP A 37 -0.13 -8.82 11.18
N ALA A 38 -1.25 -8.33 11.68
CA ALA A 38 -2.40 -7.97 10.86
C ALA A 38 -2.61 -6.46 10.99
N ILE A 39 -3.07 -5.83 9.90
CA ILE A 39 -3.46 -4.42 9.93
C ILE A 39 -4.97 -4.29 9.93
N GLU A 40 -5.46 -3.24 10.59
CA GLU A 40 -6.83 -2.80 10.45
C GLU A 40 -6.86 -1.42 9.77
N MET A 41 -7.57 -1.33 8.65
CA MET A 41 -7.72 -0.10 7.88
C MET A 41 -9.05 -0.08 7.14
N ASP A 42 -9.73 1.07 7.12
CA ASP A 42 -10.99 1.30 6.39
C ASP A 42 -12.09 0.22 6.58
N GLY A 43 -12.11 -0.38 7.78
CA GLY A 43 -13.02 -1.47 8.14
C GLY A 43 -12.66 -2.82 7.52
N TYR A 44 -11.41 -3.00 7.12
CA TYR A 44 -10.80 -4.30 6.86
C TYR A 44 -9.81 -4.68 7.93
N LYS A 45 -9.68 -5.99 8.15
CA LYS A 45 -8.48 -6.59 8.74
C LYS A 45 -7.75 -7.37 7.65
N ILE A 46 -6.47 -7.08 7.46
CA ILE A 46 -5.66 -7.67 6.39
C ILE A 46 -4.39 -8.25 6.98
N SER A 47 -4.10 -9.50 6.60
CA SER A 47 -2.87 -10.21 6.96
C SER A 47 -2.36 -10.99 5.76
N TYR A 48 -1.12 -11.42 5.86
CA TYR A 48 -0.48 -12.28 4.89
C TYR A 48 -0.24 -13.63 5.58
N ASN A 49 -0.69 -14.75 4.99
CA ASN A 49 -0.98 -15.98 5.77
C ASN A 49 -0.07 -17.17 5.47
N GLU A 50 0.59 -17.17 4.31
CA GLU A 50 1.35 -18.32 3.80
C GLU A 50 2.49 -17.85 2.90
N ASN A 51 3.68 -18.48 2.99
CA ASN A 51 4.92 -18.12 2.24
C ASN A 51 4.65 -17.74 0.76
N PRO A 52 5.14 -16.57 0.26
CA PRO A 52 4.88 -16.17 -1.11
C PRO A 52 5.73 -17.04 -2.02
N GLY A 53 5.18 -17.37 -3.18
CA GLY A 53 5.85 -18.23 -4.15
C GLY A 53 6.26 -17.43 -5.38
N GLU A 54 7.53 -17.52 -5.78
CA GLU A 54 7.96 -17.04 -7.09
C GLU A 54 8.08 -18.22 -8.06
N TYR A 55 7.37 -18.13 -9.18
CA TYR A 55 7.39 -19.13 -10.24
C TYR A 55 7.24 -18.46 -11.61
N GLN A 56 8.10 -18.82 -12.57
CA GLN A 56 8.09 -18.30 -13.95
C GLN A 56 8.00 -16.77 -14.06
N GLY A 57 8.68 -16.04 -13.17
CA GLY A 57 8.69 -14.57 -13.18
C GLY A 57 7.41 -13.93 -12.64
N GLN A 58 6.56 -14.70 -11.95
CA GLN A 58 5.42 -14.21 -11.18
C GLN A 58 5.64 -14.43 -9.69
N LEU A 59 5.30 -13.45 -8.87
CA LEU A 59 5.25 -13.58 -7.41
C LEU A 59 3.80 -13.65 -6.95
N ARG A 60 3.41 -14.78 -6.36
CA ARG A 60 2.10 -15.00 -5.75
C ARG A 60 2.18 -14.76 -4.25
N ILE A 61 1.31 -13.88 -3.75
CA ILE A 61 1.25 -13.48 -2.34
C ILE A 61 -0.12 -13.87 -1.77
N PRO A 62 -0.19 -14.92 -0.93
CA PRO A 62 -1.42 -15.32 -0.24
C PRO A 62 -1.81 -14.37 0.90
N MET A 63 -3.01 -13.80 0.84
CA MET A 63 -3.52 -12.81 1.79
C MET A 63 -4.80 -13.31 2.48
N ARG A 64 -5.05 -12.88 3.71
CA ARG A 64 -6.38 -12.81 4.30
C ARG A 64 -6.92 -11.41 4.17
N VAL A 65 -8.16 -11.29 3.76
CA VAL A 65 -8.92 -10.05 3.87
C VAL A 65 -10.22 -10.35 4.60
N GLU A 66 -10.48 -9.62 5.68
CA GLU A 66 -11.71 -9.68 6.44
C GLU A 66 -12.41 -8.33 6.39
N ASN A 67 -13.64 -8.30 5.88
CA ASN A 67 -14.49 -7.11 5.94
C ASN A 67 -15.15 -7.04 7.34
N LEU A 68 -14.71 -6.09 8.15
CA LEU A 68 -15.24 -5.86 9.51
C LEU A 68 -16.57 -5.09 9.50
N LYS A 69 -17.02 -4.58 8.36
CA LYS A 69 -18.29 -3.84 8.25
C LYS A 69 -19.47 -4.79 8.11
N ASN A 70 -20.64 -4.30 8.55
CA ASN A 70 -21.94 -4.95 8.32
C ASN A 70 -22.56 -4.58 6.96
N ILE A 71 -21.77 -4.03 6.04
CA ILE A 71 -22.18 -3.62 4.71
C ILE A 71 -21.12 -4.06 3.70
N ASP A 72 -21.49 -4.10 2.43
CA ASP A 72 -20.52 -4.23 1.34
C ASP A 72 -19.44 -3.15 1.49
N ASN A 73 -18.19 -3.55 1.41
CA ASN A 73 -17.05 -2.67 1.51
C ASN A 73 -16.26 -2.77 0.21
N PRO A 74 -16.14 -1.70 -0.60
CA PRO A 74 -15.30 -1.71 -1.78
C PRO A 74 -13.82 -1.55 -1.41
N ILE A 75 -12.94 -2.06 -2.26
CA ILE A 75 -11.50 -1.83 -2.20
C ILE A 75 -10.97 -1.71 -3.63
N ASN A 76 -9.90 -0.95 -3.81
CA ASN A 76 -9.20 -0.88 -5.08
C ASN A 76 -7.81 -1.51 -4.96
N PRO A 77 -7.65 -2.80 -5.32
CA PRO A 77 -6.42 -3.55 -5.08
C PRO A 77 -5.17 -2.89 -5.65
N ASP A 78 -5.23 -2.33 -6.86
CA ASP A 78 -4.07 -1.70 -7.51
C ASP A 78 -3.51 -0.52 -6.70
N LYS A 79 -4.36 0.24 -6.01
CA LYS A 79 -3.99 1.40 -5.18
C LYS A 79 -3.63 0.99 -3.77
N THR A 80 -4.23 -0.09 -3.28
CA THR A 80 -4.05 -0.56 -1.90
C THR A 80 -2.82 -1.44 -1.74
N PHE A 81 -2.59 -2.40 -2.64
CA PHE A 81 -1.52 -3.38 -2.49
C PHE A 81 -0.42 -3.12 -3.52
N LYS A 82 0.76 -2.74 -3.04
CA LYS A 82 1.94 -2.49 -3.86
C LYS A 82 3.03 -3.48 -3.50
N LEU A 83 3.71 -4.00 -4.51
CA LEU A 83 4.92 -4.77 -4.32
C LEU A 83 6.11 -3.94 -4.80
N ILE A 84 7.10 -3.75 -3.94
CA ILE A 84 8.35 -3.08 -4.27
C ILE A 84 9.46 -4.13 -4.34
N ALA A 85 9.99 -4.35 -5.54
CA ALA A 85 11.10 -5.25 -5.81
C ALA A 85 12.35 -4.43 -6.17
N ASP A 86 13.43 -4.55 -5.38
CA ASP A 86 14.66 -3.75 -5.53
C ASP A 86 14.42 -2.23 -5.71
N GLY A 87 13.47 -1.70 -4.93
CA GLY A 87 13.10 -0.28 -4.95
C GLY A 87 12.19 0.13 -6.12
N LYS A 88 11.73 -0.80 -6.96
CA LYS A 88 10.81 -0.54 -8.07
C LYS A 88 9.47 -1.21 -7.83
N GLU A 89 8.39 -0.50 -8.16
CA GLU A 89 7.05 -1.08 -8.08
C GLU A 89 6.87 -2.17 -9.16
N ALA A 90 6.41 -3.34 -8.74
CA ALA A 90 6.03 -4.45 -9.61
C ALA A 90 4.57 -4.30 -10.06
N GLU A 91 4.29 -4.78 -11.27
CA GLU A 91 2.95 -4.72 -11.87
C GLU A 91 2.05 -5.82 -11.30
N MET A 92 0.89 -5.46 -10.76
CA MET A 92 -0.12 -6.44 -10.34
C MET A 92 -0.82 -7.01 -11.58
N GLU A 93 -0.74 -8.33 -11.77
CA GLU A 93 -1.39 -9.01 -12.89
C GLU A 93 -2.82 -9.45 -12.54
N SER A 94 -3.04 -9.90 -11.30
CA SER A 94 -4.36 -10.30 -10.85
C SER A 94 -4.54 -10.16 -9.34
N PHE A 95 -5.81 -10.04 -8.95
CA PHE A 95 -6.25 -10.07 -7.57
C PHE A 95 -7.35 -11.13 -7.44
N SER A 96 -7.25 -12.02 -6.46
CA SER A 96 -8.15 -13.18 -6.33
C SER A 96 -8.23 -14.01 -7.63
N ASN A 97 -7.08 -14.19 -8.29
CA ASN A 97 -6.90 -14.96 -9.53
C ASN A 97 -7.68 -14.42 -10.75
N ASP A 98 -8.09 -13.14 -10.75
CA ASP A 98 -8.72 -12.50 -11.90
C ASP A 98 -8.23 -11.04 -12.07
N SER A 99 -7.85 -10.65 -13.28
CA SER A 99 -7.37 -9.30 -13.59
C SER A 99 -8.47 -8.24 -13.48
N LYS A 100 -9.74 -8.62 -13.65
CA LYS A 100 -10.87 -7.67 -13.57
C LYS A 100 -10.99 -7.03 -12.18
N TYR A 101 -10.56 -7.72 -11.14
CA TYR A 101 -10.65 -7.24 -9.75
C TYR A 101 -9.56 -6.25 -9.37
N VAL A 102 -8.48 -6.16 -10.17
CA VAL A 102 -7.34 -5.27 -9.91
C VAL A 102 -7.79 -3.81 -9.77
N ASN A 103 -8.75 -3.37 -10.60
CA ASN A 103 -9.25 -2.00 -10.64
C ASN A 103 -10.37 -1.70 -9.63
N GLY A 104 -10.85 -2.73 -8.92
CA GLY A 104 -11.95 -2.60 -7.98
C GLY A 104 -12.67 -3.92 -7.72
N THR A 105 -12.98 -4.15 -6.45
CA THR A 105 -13.85 -5.25 -6.00
C THR A 105 -14.57 -4.83 -4.72
N SER A 106 -15.55 -5.61 -4.29
CA SER A 106 -16.29 -5.38 -3.04
C SER A 106 -16.44 -6.68 -2.28
N PHE A 107 -16.22 -6.61 -0.97
CA PHE A 107 -16.40 -7.74 -0.07
C PHE A 107 -17.71 -7.61 0.68
N SER A 108 -18.47 -8.70 0.74
CA SER A 108 -19.74 -8.76 1.46
C SER A 108 -19.59 -8.51 2.96
N PRO A 109 -20.66 -8.14 3.67
CA PRO A 109 -20.64 -7.93 5.12
C PRO A 109 -20.01 -9.11 5.85
N ARG A 110 -19.09 -8.83 6.79
CA ARG A 110 -18.45 -9.86 7.64
C ARG A 110 -17.73 -10.98 6.87
N MET A 111 -17.48 -10.78 5.58
CA MET A 111 -16.82 -11.77 4.74
C MET A 111 -15.34 -11.87 5.13
N THR A 112 -14.87 -13.09 5.33
CA THR A 112 -13.44 -13.41 5.41
C THR A 112 -13.06 -14.23 4.20
N VAL A 113 -12.00 -13.82 3.51
CA VAL A 113 -11.51 -14.51 2.33
C VAL A 113 -9.99 -14.71 2.42
N SER A 114 -9.54 -15.86 1.96
CA SER A 114 -8.15 -16.10 1.59
C SER A 114 -8.05 -15.98 0.07
N LEU A 115 -7.14 -15.12 -0.41
CA LEU A 115 -6.98 -14.84 -1.83
C LEU A 115 -5.52 -14.61 -2.16
N ASP A 116 -5.22 -14.57 -3.45
CA ASP A 116 -3.88 -14.27 -3.93
C ASP A 116 -3.82 -12.91 -4.60
N ILE A 117 -2.66 -12.28 -4.45
CA ILE A 117 -2.23 -11.18 -5.29
C ILE A 117 -1.06 -11.68 -6.12
N VAL A 118 -1.14 -11.54 -7.43
CA VAL A 118 -0.07 -11.98 -8.35
C VAL A 118 0.58 -10.75 -8.97
N TYR A 119 1.91 -10.68 -8.86
CA TYR A 119 2.72 -9.61 -9.44
C TYR A 119 3.68 -10.15 -10.48
N LYS A 120 3.88 -9.38 -11.54
CA LYS A 120 4.91 -9.62 -12.55
C LYS A 120 6.26 -9.16 -12.04
N ILE A 121 7.22 -10.09 -11.98
CA ILE A 121 8.59 -9.84 -11.58
C ILE A 121 9.48 -9.72 -12.82
N LYS A 122 10.29 -8.66 -12.86
CA LYS A 122 11.27 -8.43 -13.93
C LYS A 122 12.67 -8.68 -13.40
N GLY A 123 13.44 -9.53 -14.10
CA GLY A 123 14.79 -9.89 -13.70
C GLY A 123 14.81 -10.85 -12.51
N ASN A 124 15.82 -10.73 -11.65
CA ASN A 124 15.95 -11.53 -10.43
C ASN A 124 16.20 -10.61 -9.22
N PRO A 125 15.15 -9.97 -8.69
CA PRO A 125 15.29 -9.07 -7.55
C PRO A 125 15.86 -9.76 -6.31
N LYS A 126 16.59 -8.97 -5.52
CA LYS A 126 17.21 -9.43 -4.26
C LYS A 126 16.40 -9.04 -3.02
N SER A 127 15.46 -8.12 -3.17
CA SER A 127 14.63 -7.61 -2.08
C SER A 127 13.19 -7.42 -2.54
N TYR A 128 12.25 -7.72 -1.64
CA TYR A 128 10.82 -7.62 -1.87
C TYR A 128 10.12 -7.06 -0.65
N LYS A 129 9.30 -6.04 -0.87
CA LYS A 129 8.50 -5.40 0.17
C LYS A 129 7.05 -5.34 -0.27
N LEU A 130 6.16 -5.96 0.49
CA LEU A 130 4.72 -5.81 0.30
C LEU A 130 4.28 -4.57 1.09
N GLN A 131 3.68 -3.61 0.40
CA GLN A 131 3.14 -2.41 0.98
C GLN A 131 1.61 -2.40 0.89
N ILE A 132 0.96 -2.06 2.00
CA ILE A 132 -0.48 -1.82 2.05
C ILE A 132 -0.71 -0.33 2.35
N HIS A 133 -1.42 0.33 1.43
CA HIS A 133 -1.63 1.78 1.43
C HIS A 133 -3.03 2.10 1.95
N ASP A 134 -3.09 2.74 3.12
CA ASP A 134 -4.28 3.37 3.70
C ASP A 134 -4.31 4.83 3.25
N ARG A 135 -4.83 5.05 2.05
CA ARG A 135 -4.93 6.36 1.41
C ARG A 135 -6.15 7.10 1.92
N LYS A 136 -5.95 7.92 2.95
CA LYS A 136 -6.94 8.90 3.39
C LYS A 136 -6.71 10.22 2.69
N LEU A 137 -7.77 11.02 2.58
CA LEU A 137 -7.81 12.30 1.86
C LEU A 137 -6.61 13.23 2.15
N LEU A 138 -6.03 13.12 3.36
CA LEU A 138 -4.95 13.99 3.85
C LEU A 138 -3.73 13.23 4.37
N LYS A 139 -3.73 11.89 4.38
CA LYS A 139 -2.63 11.08 4.93
C LYS A 139 -2.55 9.76 4.18
N ASP A 140 -1.38 9.49 3.63
CA ASP A 140 -1.06 8.17 3.08
C ASP A 140 -0.24 7.41 4.11
N LYS A 141 -0.90 6.48 4.81
CA LYS A 141 -0.23 5.60 5.77
C LYS A 141 0.14 4.32 5.03
N VAL A 142 1.43 4.02 5.01
CA VAL A 142 1.95 2.82 4.36
C VAL A 142 2.32 1.81 5.42
N TYR A 143 1.80 0.61 5.30
CA TYR A 143 2.22 -0.54 6.09
C TYR A 143 3.12 -1.41 5.23
N GLU A 144 4.29 -1.80 5.72
CA GLU A 144 5.29 -2.51 4.92
C GLU A 144 5.73 -3.80 5.59
N TYR A 145 5.54 -4.93 4.91
CA TYR A 145 6.18 -6.20 5.21
C TYR A 145 7.44 -6.34 4.36
N ASP A 146 8.57 -6.67 4.98
CA ASP A 146 9.72 -7.22 4.25
C ASP A 146 9.50 -8.72 4.07
N ILE A 147 9.18 -9.13 2.84
CA ILE A 147 8.82 -10.52 2.53
C ILE A 147 10.01 -11.26 1.89
N THR A 148 11.18 -10.62 1.78
CA THR A 148 12.33 -11.15 1.04
C THR A 148 12.73 -12.55 1.49
N SER A 149 12.79 -12.78 2.80
CA SER A 149 13.17 -14.07 3.39
C SER A 149 12.08 -15.13 3.30
N ASP A 150 10.83 -14.73 3.08
CA ASP A 150 9.69 -15.64 3.02
C ASP A 150 9.47 -16.21 1.62
N ILE A 151 10.06 -15.59 0.58
CA ILE A 151 9.86 -15.99 -0.81
C ILE A 151 10.49 -17.35 -1.08
N SER A 152 9.64 -18.35 -1.35
CA SER A 152 10.07 -19.61 -1.91
C SER A 152 10.23 -19.45 -3.43
N LYS A 153 11.47 -19.50 -3.92
CA LYS A 153 11.75 -19.55 -5.35
C LYS A 153 11.70 -21.00 -5.82
N VAL A 154 10.70 -21.32 -6.63
CA VAL A 154 10.66 -22.60 -7.34
C VAL A 154 11.25 -22.36 -8.71
N ASN A 155 12.50 -22.81 -8.89
CA ASN A 155 13.20 -22.76 -10.19
C ASN A 155 12.55 -23.70 -11.20
#